data_AF-A0A966Q4T5-F1
#
_entry.id   AF-A0A966Q4T5-F1
#
_cell.length_a   1.000
_cell.length_b   1.000
_cell.length_c   1.000
_cell.angle_alpha   90.00
_cell.angle_beta   90.00
_cell.angle_gamma   90.00
#
_symmetry.space_group_name_H-M   'P 1'
#
loop_
_entity.id
_entity.type
_entity.pdbx_description
1 polymer ?
#
loop_
_entity_poly.entity_id
_entity_poly.type
_entity_poly.pdbx_seq_one_letter_code
_entity_poly.pdbx_strand_id
1 'polypeptide(L)' 'MAKGGTEWAARIRGEVQKSIIGQDDVIERLLVALLSNGHVLLEGLPGLAKTLLIKS' A
#
# COMPACT_ATOMS: atom_id res chain seq x y z
N MET A 1 -7.06 17.33 16.27
CA MET A 1 -6.12 16.30 16.78
C MET A 1 -5.96 15.18 15.74
N ALA A 2 -5.49 15.49 14.52
CA ALA A 2 -5.36 14.48 13.44
C ALA A 2 -4.27 14.81 12.38
N LYS A 3 -3.44 15.85 12.57
CA LYS A 3 -2.47 16.27 11.53
C LYS A 3 -1.33 15.25 11.33
N GLY A 4 -0.88 14.59 12.40
CA GLY A 4 0.22 13.63 12.31
C GLY A 4 -0.15 12.36 11.52
N GLY A 5 -1.39 11.90 11.64
CA GLY A 5 -1.86 10.64 11.03
C GLY A 5 -1.85 10.64 9.50
N THR A 6 -2.23 11.75 8.89
CA THR A 6 -2.27 11.87 7.43
C THR A 6 -0.89 12.08 6.83
N GLU A 7 0.02 12.72 7.57
CA GLU A 7 1.36 13.07 7.07
C GLU A 7 2.28 11.84 6.98
N TRP A 8 2.29 10.96 7.98
CA TRP A 8 3.11 9.74 7.91
C TRP A 8 2.61 8.79 6.81
N ALA A 9 1.29 8.67 6.65
CA ALA A 9 0.68 7.83 5.63
C ALA A 9 1.03 8.35 4.22
N ALA A 10 1.01 9.68 4.02
CA ALA A 10 1.44 10.30 2.78
C ALA A 10 2.93 10.05 2.48
N ARG A 11 3.80 10.12 3.49
CA ARG A 11 5.23 9.83 3.33
C ARG A 11 5.48 8.38 2.91
N ILE A 12 4.83 7.41 3.56
CA ILE A 12 4.97 6.00 3.19
C ILE A 12 4.44 5.75 1.78
N ARG A 13 3.26 6.28 1.44
CA ARG A 13 2.70 6.17 0.10
C ARG A 13 3.66 6.70 -0.96
N GLY A 14 4.27 7.87 -0.73
CA GLY A 14 5.23 8.46 -1.65
C GLY A 14 6.49 7.62 -1.88
N GLU A 15 6.98 6.92 -0.86
CA GLU A 15 8.10 5.97 -1.03
C GLU A 15 7.70 4.73 -1.82
N VAL A 16 6.52 4.16 -1.55
CA VAL A 16 6.01 2.98 -2.25
C VAL A 16 5.75 3.25 -3.73
N GLN A 17 5.24 4.46 -4.06
CA GLN A 17 4.98 4.89 -5.43
C GLN A 17 6.24 4.98 -6.31
N LYS A 18 7.45 5.06 -5.73
CA LYS A 18 8.71 5.02 -6.51
C LYS A 18 8.96 3.66 -7.16
N SER A 19 8.45 2.59 -6.54
CA SER A 19 8.64 1.20 -7.00
C SER A 19 7.40 0.61 -7.66
N ILE A 20 6.21 1.16 -7.38
CA ILE A 20 4.93 0.64 -7.85
C ILE A 20 4.14 1.77 -8.52
N ILE A 21 3.82 1.59 -9.81
CA ILE A 21 3.10 2.57 -10.62
C ILE A 21 1.64 2.13 -10.77
N GLY A 22 0.69 3.04 -10.54
CA GLY A 22 -0.73 2.86 -10.87
C GLY A 22 -1.52 1.95 -9.94
N GLN A 23 -1.08 1.76 -8.69
CA GLN A 23 -1.72 0.88 -7.71
C GLN A 23 -2.11 1.62 -6.42
N ASP A 24 -2.55 2.88 -6.52
CA ASP A 24 -2.83 3.75 -5.37
C ASP A 24 -3.87 3.15 -4.42
N ASP A 25 -4.98 2.64 -4.96
CA ASP A 25 -6.06 2.03 -4.17
C ASP A 25 -5.59 0.76 -3.44
N VAL A 26 -4.73 -0.03 -4.06
CA VAL A 26 -4.19 -1.26 -3.47
C VAL A 26 -3.24 -0.91 -2.33
N ILE A 27 -2.37 0.07 -2.52
CA ILE A 27 -1.45 0.57 -1.49
C ILE A 27 -2.25 1.10 -0.29
N GLU A 28 -3.32 1.86 -0.52
CA GLU A 28 -4.18 2.36 0.56
C GLU A 28 -4.84 1.22 1.35
N ARG A 29 -5.40 0.22 0.67
CA ARG A 29 -6.01 -0.94 1.33
C ARG A 29 -5.00 -1.77 2.11
N LEU A 30 -3.79 -1.93 1.61
CA LEU A 30 -2.70 -2.63 2.30
C LEU A 30 -2.29 -1.88 3.58
N LEU A 31 -2.17 -0.56 3.54
CA LEU A 31 -1.89 0.25 4.72
C LEU A 31 -3.01 0.14 5.77
N VAL A 32 -4.27 0.17 5.34
CA VAL A 32 -5.42 -0.01 6.23
C VAL A 32 -5.40 -1.39 6.89
N ALA A 33 -5.16 -2.45 6.12
CA ALA A 33 -5.06 -3.80 6.65
C ALA A 33 -3.91 -3.95 7.65
N LEU A 34 -2.73 -3.40 7.34
CA LEU A 34 -1.57 -3.45 8.24
C LEU A 34 -1.85 -2.76 9.58
N LEU A 35 -2.44 -1.56 9.55
CA LEU A 35 -2.76 -0.79 10.75
C LEU A 35 -3.87 -1.42 11.60
N SER A 36 -4.79 -2.14 10.97
CA SER A 36 -5.88 -2.84 11.64
C SER A 36 -5.52 -4.26 12.06
N ASN A 37 -4.28 -4.70 11.81
CA ASN A 37 -3.84 -6.09 11.99
C ASN A 37 -4.73 -7.10 11.23
N GLY A 38 -5.23 -6.69 10.06
CA GLY A 38 -6.03 -7.50 9.15
C GLY A 38 -5.17 -8.25 8.13
N HIS A 39 -5.82 -9.15 7.39
CA HIS A 39 -5.18 -9.95 6.35
C HIS A 39 -5.69 -9.54 4.97
N VAL A 40 -4.83 -9.60 3.95
CA VAL A 40 -5.16 -9.28 2.56
C VAL A 40 -4.72 -10.44 1.67
N LEU A 41 -5.59 -10.81 0.73
CA LEU A 41 -5.27 -11.71 -0.38
C LEU A 41 -5.19 -10.89 -1.67
N LEU A 42 -4.05 -10.96 -2.36
CA LEU A 42 -3.80 -10.23 -3.61
C LEU A 42 -4.00 -11.18 -4.80
N GLU A 43 -5.17 -11.12 -5.42
CA GLU A 43 -5.49 -11.89 -6.64
C GLU A 43 -5.50 -11.00 -7.89
N GLY A 44 -5.29 -11.59 -9.06
CA GLY A 44 -5.33 -10.88 -10.35
C GLY A 44 -4.54 -11.59 -11.45
N LEU A 45 -4.43 -10.95 -12.61
CA LEU A 45 -3.65 -11.46 -13.75
C LEU A 45 -2.12 -11.40 -13.48
N PRO A 46 -1.30 -12.21 -14.19
CA PRO A 46 0.17 -12.09 -14.11
C PRO A 46 0.65 -10.73 -14.62
N GLY A 47 1.76 -10.22 -14.07
CA GLY A 47 2.37 -8.96 -14.51
C GLY A 47 1.86 -7.68 -13.83
N LEU A 48 0.88 -7.76 -12.91
CA LEU A 48 0.30 -6.60 -12.21
C LEU A 48 1.09 -6.17 -10.96
N ALA A 49 2.41 -6.34 -10.95
CA ALA A 49 3.28 -5.99 -9.82
C ALA A 49 2.89 -6.61 -8.45
N LYS A 50 2.02 -7.63 -8.42
CA LYS A 50 1.56 -8.32 -7.18
C LYS A 50 2.72 -8.80 -6.30
N THR A 51 3.79 -9.30 -6.93
CA THR A 51 5.01 -9.71 -6.21
C THR A 51 5.77 -8.53 -5.64
N LEU A 52 5.88 -7.40 -6.37
CA LEU A 52 6.53 -6.19 -5.86
C LEU A 52 5.75 -5.58 -4.69
N LEU A 53 4.43 -5.74 -4.67
CA LEU A 53 3.55 -5.27 -3.59
C LEU A 53 3.74 -6.04 -2.27
N ILE A 54 4.08 -7.32 -2.32
CA ILE A 54 4.27 -8.18 -1.12
C ILE A 54 5.73 -8.40 -0.76
N LYS A 55 6.66 -8.11 -1.68
CA LYS A 55 8.09 -8.33 -1.49
C LYS A 55 8.69 -7.08 -0.84
N SER A 56 8.95 -7.19 0.46
CA SER A 56 9.74 -6.24 1.25
C SER A 56 11.12 -6.80 1.55
#